data_AF-A0A3G6MMB8-F1
#
_entry.id   AF-A0A3G6MMB8-F1
#
_cell.length_a   1.000
_cell.length_b   1.000
_cell.length_c   1.000
_cell.angle_alpha   90.00
_cell.angle_beta   90.00
_cell.angle_gamma   90.00
#
_symmetry.space_group_name_H-M   'P 1'
#
loop_
_entity.id
_entity.type
_entity.pdbx_description
1 polymer ?
#
loop_
_entity_poly.entity_id
_entity_poly.type
_entity_poly.pdbx_seq_one_letter_code
_entity_poly.pdbx_strand_id
1 'polypeptide(L)'
;MITLATVLIGLFFIFLINFLIIKSKRAQFPKQTETQNLKLTEKTRNLVVVLGLLLIFFSVLYINFYYQSATEILAEKEKKEELDKLSRKKLAEDNEIKRLRLTKEEVEILNQHEISVNSLSEEVKNTYLILKSQKYFVDTEILRFSGLSKKTKDSEFEKRVEKTRDSLVKNESIIGKRLIANSEKKQSAEESAVRLKYGEDFRNLLLDRNLDIKVKVFGKNNKKMKLTYVFFNDIWFRKFETQGYFDMIHEKGFTHIELSDGYGYGKGMQYGY
;
A
#
# COMPACT_ATOMS: atom_id res chain seq x y z
N MET A 1 -39.20 -14.42 -2.39
CA MET A 1 -40.57 -14.89 -2.06
C MET A 1 -41.66 -13.90 -2.47
N ILE A 2 -41.47 -12.59 -2.31
CA ILE A 2 -42.48 -11.57 -2.65
C ILE A 2 -42.90 -11.66 -4.14
N THR A 3 -41.95 -11.77 -5.07
CA THR A 3 -42.21 -11.81 -6.52
C THR A 3 -43.10 -12.96 -6.98
N LEU A 4 -42.94 -14.18 -6.43
CA LEU A 4 -43.77 -15.33 -6.79
C LEU A 4 -45.21 -15.16 -6.29
N ALA A 5 -45.39 -14.67 -5.06
CA ALA A 5 -46.72 -14.43 -4.50
C ALA A 5 -47.48 -13.36 -5.29
N THR A 6 -46.82 -12.27 -5.70
CA THR A 6 -47.43 -11.21 -6.51
C THR A 6 -47.88 -11.72 -7.89
N VAL A 7 -47.07 -12.58 -8.53
CA VAL A 7 -47.42 -13.21 -9.81
C VAL A 7 -48.64 -14.12 -9.66
N LEU A 8 -48.68 -14.97 -8.63
CA LEU A 8 -49.80 -15.88 -8.36
C LEU A 8 -51.11 -15.13 -8.09
N ILE A 9 -51.07 -14.06 -7.31
CA ILE A 9 -52.24 -13.21 -7.04
C ILE A 9 -52.73 -12.56 -8.33
N GLY A 10 -51.82 -12.00 -9.15
CA GLY A 10 -52.19 -11.41 -10.44
C GLY A 10 -52.85 -12.41 -11.39
N LEU A 11 -52.30 -13.61 -11.50
CA LEU A 11 -52.86 -14.69 -12.33
C LEU A 11 -54.26 -15.11 -11.84
N PHE A 12 -54.46 -15.18 -10.52
CA PHE A 12 -55.78 -15.49 -9.94
C PHE A 12 -56.84 -14.47 -10.36
N PHE A 13 -56.53 -13.17 -10.32
CA PHE A 13 -57.47 -12.12 -10.76
C PHE A 13 -57.79 -12.21 -12.26
N ILE A 14 -56.80 -12.50 -13.12
CA ILE A 14 -57.02 -12.71 -14.55
C ILE A 14 -57.97 -13.87 -14.79
N PHE A 15 -57.81 -14.96 -14.04
CA PHE A 15 -58.68 -16.13 -14.12
C PHE A 15 -60.11 -15.80 -13.67
N LEU A 16 -60.26 -15.08 -12.56
CA LEU A 16 -61.56 -14.66 -12.01
C LEU A 16 -62.33 -13.77 -13.01
N ILE A 17 -61.66 -12.79 -13.62
CA ILE A 17 -62.27 -11.89 -14.61
C ILE A 17 -62.70 -12.68 -15.85
N ASN A 18 -61.85 -13.59 -16.34
CA ASN A 18 -62.21 -14.48 -17.46
C ASN A 18 -63.44 -15.34 -17.14
N PHE A 19 -63.51 -15.89 -15.94
CA PHE A 19 -64.66 -16.68 -15.48
C PHE A 19 -65.95 -15.83 -15.46
N LEU A 20 -65.88 -14.59 -14.97
CA LEU A 20 -67.01 -13.66 -14.95
C LEU A 20 -67.49 -13.30 -16.36
N ILE A 21 -66.59 -13.09 -17.32
CA ILE A 21 -66.93 -12.81 -18.73
C ILE A 21 -67.72 -13.97 -19.35
N ILE A 22 -67.24 -15.21 -19.14
CA ILE A 22 -67.90 -16.41 -19.65
C ILE A 22 -69.30 -16.56 -19.01
N LYS A 23 -69.39 -16.40 -17.68
CA LYS A 23 -70.66 -16.51 -16.95
C LYS A 23 -71.67 -15.44 -17.39
N SER A 24 -71.22 -14.21 -17.58
CA SER A 24 -72.05 -13.09 -18.04
C SER A 24 -72.65 -13.36 -19.43
N LYS A 25 -71.85 -13.86 -20.39
CA LYS A 25 -72.35 -14.14 -21.73
C LYS A 25 -73.29 -15.34 -21.79
N ARG A 26 -73.05 -16.36 -20.98
CA ARG A 26 -73.98 -17.50 -20.81
C ARG A 26 -75.35 -17.05 -20.31
N ALA A 27 -75.39 -16.08 -19.39
CA ALA A 27 -76.64 -15.49 -18.90
C ALA A 27 -77.36 -14.63 -19.96
N GLN A 28 -76.61 -13.95 -20.82
CA GLN A 28 -77.16 -13.07 -21.86
C GLN A 28 -77.73 -13.86 -23.06
N PHE A 29 -77.21 -15.05 -23.35
CA PHE A 29 -77.64 -15.90 -24.48
C PHE A 29 -77.85 -17.37 -24.07
N PRO A 30 -78.91 -17.68 -23.30
CA PRO A 30 -79.11 -19.01 -22.71
C PRO A 30 -79.39 -20.12 -23.74
N LYS A 31 -79.77 -19.76 -24.97
CA LYS A 31 -80.07 -20.71 -26.06
C LYS A 31 -78.85 -21.08 -26.92
N GLN A 32 -77.70 -20.46 -26.71
CA GLN A 32 -76.47 -20.75 -27.47
C GLN A 32 -75.69 -21.91 -26.84
N THR A 33 -75.05 -22.72 -27.68
CA THR A 33 -74.16 -23.79 -27.23
C THR A 33 -72.90 -23.22 -26.56
N GLU A 34 -72.30 -23.97 -25.64
CA GLU A 34 -71.11 -23.54 -24.89
C GLU A 34 -69.94 -23.14 -25.80
N THR A 35 -69.74 -23.88 -26.89
CA THR A 35 -68.75 -23.60 -27.93
C THR A 35 -69.02 -22.28 -28.67
N GLN A 36 -70.27 -21.93 -28.93
CA GLN A 36 -70.63 -20.64 -29.54
C GLN A 36 -70.35 -19.46 -28.59
N ASN A 37 -70.67 -19.62 -27.30
CA ASN A 37 -70.38 -18.61 -26.28
C ASN A 37 -68.87 -18.41 -26.07
N LEU A 38 -68.08 -19.49 -26.13
CA LEU A 38 -66.61 -19.41 -26.06
C LEU A 38 -66.03 -18.64 -27.25
N LYS A 39 -66.52 -18.92 -28.47
CA LYS A 39 -66.06 -18.26 -29.70
C LYS A 39 -66.42 -16.77 -29.73
N LEU A 40 -67.61 -16.41 -29.25
CA LEU A 40 -68.06 -15.02 -29.14
C LEU A 40 -67.26 -14.20 -28.11
N THR A 41 -66.69 -14.85 -27.09
CA THR A 41 -65.91 -14.19 -26.03
C THR A 41 -64.41 -14.23 -26.23
N GLU A 42 -63.91 -15.01 -27.20
CA GLU A 42 -62.50 -15.28 -27.41
C GLU A 42 -61.64 -14.00 -27.52
N LYS A 43 -62.08 -13.03 -28.35
CA LYS A 43 -61.38 -11.76 -28.54
C LYS A 43 -61.26 -10.96 -27.24
N THR A 44 -62.34 -10.88 -26.46
CA THR A 44 -62.37 -10.16 -25.18
C THR A 44 -61.53 -10.87 -24.12
N ARG A 45 -61.59 -12.21 -24.07
CA ARG A 45 -60.79 -13.02 -23.15
C ARG A 45 -59.30 -12.88 -23.43
N ASN A 46 -58.89 -12.97 -24.70
CA ASN A 46 -57.49 -12.78 -25.09
C ASN A 46 -56.98 -11.37 -24.72
N LEU A 47 -57.79 -10.34 -24.93
CA LEU A 47 -57.44 -8.97 -24.54
C LEU A 47 -57.21 -8.83 -23.02
N VAL A 48 -58.09 -9.42 -22.20
CA VAL A 48 -57.97 -9.42 -20.73
C VAL A 48 -56.72 -10.17 -20.27
N VAL A 49 -56.41 -11.32 -20.89
CA VAL A 49 -55.19 -12.07 -20.58
C VAL A 49 -53.94 -11.26 -20.90
N VAL A 50 -53.87 -10.63 -22.09
CA VAL A 50 -52.71 -9.83 -22.50
C VAL A 50 -52.51 -8.62 -21.60
N LEU A 51 -53.58 -7.86 -21.31
CA LEU A 51 -53.50 -6.69 -20.43
C LEU A 51 -53.15 -7.08 -18.99
N GLY A 52 -53.71 -8.18 -18.49
CA GLY A 52 -53.40 -8.69 -17.17
C GLY A 52 -51.93 -9.11 -17.03
N LEU A 53 -51.39 -9.81 -18.03
CA LEU A 53 -49.97 -10.21 -18.03
C LEU A 53 -49.03 -9.00 -18.09
N LEU A 54 -49.38 -7.96 -18.86
CA LEU A 54 -48.62 -6.70 -18.89
C LEU A 54 -48.59 -6.02 -17.53
N LEU A 55 -49.73 -5.95 -16.83
CA LEU A 55 -49.79 -5.37 -15.48
C LEU A 55 -48.92 -6.15 -14.49
N ILE A 56 -48.94 -7.49 -14.54
CA ILE A 56 -48.08 -8.32 -13.69
C ILE A 56 -46.61 -8.03 -13.99
N PHE A 57 -46.24 -7.94 -15.27
CA PHE A 57 -44.87 -7.65 -15.69
C PHE A 57 -44.38 -6.30 -15.16
N PHE A 58 -45.15 -5.23 -15.33
CA PHE A 58 -44.80 -3.91 -14.77
C PHE A 58 -44.74 -3.91 -13.23
N SER A 59 -45.61 -4.66 -12.56
CA SER A 59 -45.58 -4.77 -11.10
C SER A 59 -44.30 -5.44 -10.60
N VAL A 60 -43.86 -6.51 -11.28
CA VAL A 60 -42.61 -7.21 -10.95
C VAL A 60 -41.40 -6.31 -11.23
N LEU A 61 -41.40 -5.59 -12.35
CA LEU A 61 -40.34 -4.61 -12.66
C LEU A 61 -40.26 -3.53 -11.59
N TYR A 62 -41.39 -2.95 -11.17
CA TYR A 62 -41.43 -1.93 -10.13
C TYR A 62 -40.86 -2.45 -8.81
N ILE A 63 -41.27 -3.65 -8.38
CA ILE A 63 -40.74 -4.27 -7.16
C ILE A 63 -39.23 -4.50 -7.32
N ASN A 64 -38.75 -5.04 -8.44
CA ASN A 64 -37.32 -5.30 -8.61
C ASN A 64 -36.45 -4.04 -8.69
N PHE A 65 -36.95 -2.93 -9.25
CA PHE A 65 -36.19 -1.69 -9.38
C PHE A 65 -36.20 -0.84 -8.12
N TYR A 66 -37.33 -0.79 -7.40
CA TYR A 66 -37.53 0.14 -6.28
C TYR A 66 -37.46 -0.53 -4.91
N TYR A 67 -37.48 -1.86 -4.84
CA TYR A 67 -37.26 -2.57 -3.59
C TYR A 67 -35.77 -2.65 -3.29
N GLN A 68 -35.23 -1.60 -2.67
CA GLN A 68 -33.95 -1.71 -1.99
C GLN A 68 -34.10 -2.69 -0.83
N SER A 69 -33.18 -3.65 -0.74
CA SER A 69 -33.21 -4.63 0.34
C SER A 69 -32.90 -3.93 1.68
N ALA A 70 -33.42 -4.46 2.80
CA ALA A 70 -33.13 -3.91 4.13
C ALA A 70 -31.62 -3.81 4.41
N THR A 71 -30.82 -4.70 3.80
CA THR A 71 -29.36 -4.69 3.86
C THR A 71 -28.73 -3.55 3.08
N GLU A 72 -29.27 -3.17 1.92
CA GLU A 72 -28.80 -2.02 1.14
C GLU A 72 -29.11 -0.70 1.85
N ILE A 73 -30.31 -0.58 2.42
CA ILE A 73 -30.70 0.60 3.22
C ILE A 73 -29.77 0.76 4.43
N LEU A 74 -29.42 -0.34 5.09
CA LEU A 74 -28.53 -0.33 6.25
C LEU A 74 -27.09 0.04 5.84
N ALA A 75 -26.59 -0.52 4.74
CA ALA A 75 -25.27 -0.19 4.20
C ALA A 75 -25.16 1.28 3.73
N GLU A 76 -26.23 1.84 3.16
CA GLU A 76 -26.28 3.26 2.77
C GLU A 76 -26.28 4.17 4.00
N LYS A 77 -26.95 3.76 5.08
CA LYS A 77 -26.95 4.46 6.37
C LYS A 77 -25.56 4.46 7.02
N GLU A 78 -24.88 3.32 7.03
CA GLU A 78 -23.51 3.19 7.55
C GLU A 78 -22.54 4.07 6.77
N LYS A 79 -22.58 4.02 5.43
CA LYS A 79 -21.75 4.89 4.57
C LYS A 79 -21.97 6.37 4.85
N LYS A 80 -23.22 6.78 5.06
CA LYS A 80 -23.55 8.16 5.40
C LYS A 80 -23.00 8.56 6.76
N GLU A 81 -23.08 7.67 7.75
CA GLU A 81 -22.52 7.91 9.08
C GLU A 81 -20.98 8.01 9.06
N GLU A 82 -20.32 7.18 8.26
CA GLU A 82 -18.87 7.27 8.04
C GLU A 82 -18.47 8.59 7.37
N LEU A 83 -19.22 9.01 6.33
CA LEU A 83 -18.98 10.27 5.64
C LEU A 83 -19.17 11.48 6.58
N ASP A 84 -20.18 11.42 7.45
CA ASP A 84 -20.43 12.44 8.46
C ASP A 84 -19.32 12.47 9.52
N LYS A 85 -18.83 11.30 9.97
CA LYS A 85 -17.66 11.20 10.88
C LYS A 85 -16.42 11.82 10.25
N LEU A 86 -16.14 11.52 8.98
CA LEU A 86 -14.99 12.04 8.25
C LEU A 86 -15.09 13.56 8.04
N SER A 87 -16.29 14.07 7.75
CA SER A 87 -16.57 15.50 7.61
C SER A 87 -16.40 16.24 8.93
N ARG A 88 -16.87 15.68 10.05
CA ARG A 88 -16.66 16.23 11.40
C ARG A 88 -15.18 16.24 11.78
N LYS A 89 -14.42 15.20 11.44
CA LYS A 89 -12.96 15.14 11.67
C LYS A 89 -12.23 16.24 10.90
N LYS A 90 -12.52 16.41 9.61
CA LYS A 90 -11.95 17.49 8.79
C LYS A 90 -12.28 18.88 9.33
N LEU A 91 -13.52 19.09 9.75
CA LEU A 91 -13.95 20.37 10.35
C LEU A 91 -13.21 20.65 11.68
N ALA A 92 -12.97 19.61 12.49
CA ALA A 92 -12.21 19.73 13.73
C ALA A 92 -10.74 20.08 13.46
N GLU A 93 -10.11 19.44 12.48
CA GLU A 93 -8.75 19.76 12.01
C GLU A 93 -8.65 21.20 11.51
N ASP A 94 -9.58 21.66 10.67
CA ASP A 94 -9.62 23.04 10.16
C ASP A 94 -9.81 24.08 11.27
N ASN A 95 -10.60 23.75 12.30
CA ASN A 95 -10.79 24.63 13.46
C ASN A 95 -9.55 24.68 14.36
N GLU A 96 -8.82 23.57 14.51
CA GLU A 96 -7.57 23.51 15.26
C GLU A 96 -6.45 24.31 14.55
N ILE A 97 -6.35 24.17 13.22
CA ILE A 97 -5.48 24.98 12.34
C ILE A 97 -5.71 26.48 12.59
N LYS A 98 -6.97 26.92 12.57
CA LYS A 98 -7.33 28.32 12.81
C LYS A 98 -7.03 28.78 14.23
N ARG A 99 -7.31 27.95 15.23
CA ARG A 99 -7.09 28.27 16.65
C ARG A 99 -5.61 28.41 16.98
N LEU A 100 -4.78 27.49 16.50
CA LEU A 100 -3.36 27.39 16.85
C LEU A 100 -2.43 28.11 15.85
N ARG A 101 -2.98 28.71 14.78
CA ARG A 101 -2.22 29.33 13.68
C ARG A 101 -1.18 28.37 13.10
N LEU A 102 -1.58 27.11 12.96
CA LEU A 102 -0.78 26.09 12.30
C LEU A 102 -1.02 26.17 10.79
N THR A 103 -0.02 25.79 10.01
CA THR A 103 -0.17 25.55 8.58
C THR A 103 -0.70 24.14 8.36
N LYS A 104 -1.28 23.89 7.16
CA LYS A 104 -1.79 22.57 6.79
C LYS A 104 -0.70 21.50 6.83
N GLU A 105 0.51 21.86 6.41
CA GLU A 105 1.70 21.01 6.42
C GLU A 105 2.16 20.66 7.85
N GLU A 106 2.16 21.62 8.77
CA GLU A 106 2.46 21.38 10.19
C GLU A 106 1.47 20.38 10.84
N VAL A 107 0.18 20.47 10.50
CA VAL A 107 -0.85 19.53 11.01
C VAL A 107 -0.71 18.14 10.40
N GLU A 108 -0.45 18.05 9.10
CA GLU A 108 -0.21 16.77 8.43
C GLU A 108 0.99 16.04 9.05
N ILE A 109 2.08 16.76 9.31
CA ILE A 109 3.27 16.21 9.96
C ILE A 109 3.01 15.77 11.40
N LEU A 110 2.23 16.54 12.18
CA LEU A 110 1.83 16.14 13.53
C LEU A 110 1.00 14.86 13.53
N ASN A 111 0.21 14.63 12.47
CA ASN A 111 -0.65 13.46 12.30
C ASN A 111 0.04 12.26 11.63
N GLN A 112 1.19 12.44 10.97
CA GLN A 112 1.94 11.37 10.27
C GLN A 112 2.46 10.25 11.19
N HIS A 113 2.50 10.49 12.51
CA HIS A 113 2.81 9.46 13.50
C HIS A 113 1.62 9.31 14.43
N GLU A 114 0.63 8.50 14.06
CA GLU A 114 -0.45 8.05 14.95
C GLU A 114 0.13 7.19 16.08
N ILE A 115 0.80 7.83 17.03
CA ILE A 115 0.99 7.29 18.36
C ILE A 115 -0.24 7.72 19.12
N SER A 116 -1.05 6.78 19.61
CA SER A 116 -2.17 7.08 20.51
C SER A 116 -1.67 7.97 21.66
N VAL A 117 -2.10 9.23 21.69
CA VAL A 117 -1.70 10.19 22.72
C VAL A 117 -2.91 10.47 23.61
N ASN A 118 -2.83 10.12 24.88
CA ASN A 118 -3.92 10.34 25.84
C ASN A 118 -3.79 11.70 26.57
N SER A 119 -2.66 12.39 26.44
CA SER A 119 -2.42 13.72 27.06
C SER A 119 -1.31 14.52 26.39
N LEU A 120 -1.33 15.85 26.54
CA LEU A 120 -0.28 16.75 26.03
C LEU A 120 1.14 16.39 26.55
N SER A 121 1.24 15.92 27.78
CA SER A 121 2.50 15.46 28.38
C SER A 121 3.06 14.21 27.67
N GLU A 122 2.18 13.29 27.29
CA GLU A 122 2.53 12.09 26.53
C GLU A 122 2.94 12.44 25.08
N GLU A 123 2.30 13.44 24.47
CA GLU A 123 2.69 13.99 23.16
C GLU A 123 4.14 14.51 23.19
N VAL A 124 4.46 15.33 24.20
CA VAL A 124 5.78 15.89 24.42
C VAL A 124 6.80 14.78 24.65
N LYS A 125 6.49 13.80 25.51
CA LYS A 125 7.38 12.65 25.81
C LYS A 125 7.64 11.77 24.58
N ASN A 126 6.62 11.47 23.78
CA ASN A 126 6.74 10.65 22.58
C ASN A 126 7.54 11.36 21.48
N THR A 127 7.40 12.67 21.36
CA THR A 127 8.21 13.49 20.45
C THR A 127 9.71 13.38 20.78
N TYR A 128 10.09 13.38 22.06
CA TYR A 128 11.49 13.17 22.48
C TYR A 128 12.04 11.77 22.14
N LEU A 129 11.19 10.73 22.05
CA LEU A 129 11.62 9.38 21.66
C LEU A 129 11.90 9.29 20.15
N ILE A 130 11.15 10.04 19.34
CA ILE A 130 11.27 10.06 17.88
C ILE A 130 12.55 10.73 17.40
N LEU A 131 13.09 11.70 18.17
CA LEU A 131 14.40 12.33 17.95
C LEU A 131 15.59 11.34 17.83
N LYS A 132 15.42 10.07 18.18
CA LYS A 132 16.44 9.02 18.03
C LYS A 132 16.38 8.26 16.69
N SER A 133 15.41 8.50 15.80
CA SER A 133 15.24 7.79 14.53
C SER A 133 15.66 8.63 13.30
N GLN A 134 16.25 8.00 12.28
CA GLN A 134 17.21 8.65 11.36
C GLN A 134 16.63 9.33 10.10
N LYS A 135 17.37 10.38 9.67
CA LYS A 135 17.55 10.98 8.33
C LYS A 135 16.43 11.87 7.77
N TYR A 136 15.14 11.52 7.89
CA TYR A 136 14.05 12.35 7.34
C TYR A 136 13.44 13.32 8.35
N PHE A 137 13.98 13.35 9.57
CA PHE A 137 13.30 13.97 10.70
C PHE A 137 13.82 15.33 11.12
N VAL A 138 14.98 15.84 10.69
CA VAL A 138 15.45 17.12 11.30
C VAL A 138 14.52 18.27 10.91
N ASP A 139 14.19 18.41 9.63
CA ASP A 139 13.27 19.45 9.14
C ASP A 139 11.83 19.19 9.64
N THR A 140 11.37 17.94 9.56
CA THR A 140 10.07 17.50 10.06
C THR A 140 9.93 17.71 11.57
N GLU A 141 10.98 17.48 12.36
CA GLU A 141 10.98 17.69 13.81
C GLU A 141 11.15 19.16 14.16
N ILE A 142 11.92 19.95 13.40
CA ILE A 142 11.91 21.41 13.54
C ILE A 142 10.50 21.95 13.31
N LEU A 143 9.80 21.48 12.26
CA LEU A 143 8.39 21.83 11.99
C LEU A 143 7.46 21.35 13.10
N ARG A 144 7.65 20.12 13.59
CA ARG A 144 6.85 19.55 14.67
C ARG A 144 7.04 20.29 15.99
N PHE A 145 8.28 20.58 16.40
CA PHE A 145 8.57 21.37 17.59
C PHE A 145 8.14 22.82 17.42
N SER A 146 8.09 23.35 16.19
CA SER A 146 7.46 24.64 15.89
C SER A 146 5.95 24.61 16.12
N GLY A 147 5.25 23.58 15.62
CA GLY A 147 3.83 23.36 15.88
C GLY A 147 3.52 23.13 17.37
N LEU A 148 4.32 22.30 18.05
CA LEU A 148 4.21 22.06 19.48
C LEU A 148 4.45 23.33 20.29
N SER A 149 5.44 24.16 19.93
CA SER A 149 5.69 25.43 20.64
C SER A 149 4.47 26.35 20.60
N LYS A 150 3.78 26.40 19.46
CA LYS A 150 2.51 27.13 19.30
C LYS A 150 1.38 26.50 20.12
N LYS A 151 1.28 25.16 20.17
CA LYS A 151 0.25 24.41 20.92
C LYS A 151 0.43 24.48 22.43
N THR A 152 1.68 24.51 22.90
CA THR A 152 2.06 24.54 24.33
C THR A 152 2.24 25.95 24.86
N LYS A 153 1.83 26.98 24.10
CA LYS A 153 1.94 28.37 24.52
C LYS A 153 1.18 28.59 25.85
N ASP A 154 1.80 29.33 26.76
CA ASP A 154 1.28 29.60 28.12
C ASP A 154 1.20 28.35 29.02
N SER A 155 1.82 27.22 28.62
CA SER A 155 1.93 26.01 29.45
C SER A 155 3.30 25.90 30.14
N GLU A 156 3.40 25.04 31.15
CA GLU A 156 4.67 24.76 31.83
C GLU A 156 5.76 24.17 30.90
N PHE A 157 5.37 23.64 29.74
CA PHE A 157 6.27 22.99 28.79
C PHE A 157 6.85 23.93 27.73
N GLU A 158 6.28 25.14 27.56
CA GLU A 158 6.62 26.08 26.48
C GLU A 158 8.13 26.29 26.34
N LYS A 159 8.77 26.75 27.42
CA LYS A 159 10.23 27.03 27.45
C LYS A 159 11.09 25.83 27.10
N ARG A 160 10.63 24.62 27.47
CA ARG A 160 11.37 23.39 27.19
C ARG A 160 11.25 22.98 25.73
N VAL A 161 10.07 23.14 25.14
CA VAL A 161 9.79 22.87 23.73
C VAL A 161 10.55 23.87 22.84
N GLU A 162 10.50 25.16 23.16
CA GLU A 162 11.23 26.22 22.44
C GLU A 162 12.74 26.00 22.47
N LYS A 163 13.31 25.75 23.65
CA LYS A 163 14.75 25.48 23.79
C LYS A 163 15.19 24.27 22.96
N THR A 164 14.33 23.26 22.86
CA THR A 164 14.60 22.06 22.07
C THR A 164 14.55 22.36 20.57
N ARG A 165 13.52 23.07 20.10
CA ARG A 165 13.42 23.58 18.72
C ARG A 165 14.67 24.36 18.34
N ASP A 166 15.05 25.35 19.13
CA ASP A 166 16.17 26.24 18.83
C ASP A 166 17.51 25.49 18.83
N SER A 167 17.66 24.50 19.70
CA SER A 167 18.82 23.60 19.70
C SER A 167 18.86 22.72 18.44
N LEU A 168 17.72 22.26 17.93
CA LEU A 168 17.64 21.49 16.69
C LEU A 168 18.02 22.36 15.49
N VAL A 169 17.43 23.55 15.37
CA VAL A 169 17.76 24.54 14.31
C VAL A 169 19.25 24.88 14.35
N LYS A 170 19.81 25.17 15.52
CA LYS A 170 21.23 25.53 15.65
C LYS A 170 22.17 24.39 15.27
N ASN A 171 21.78 23.14 15.54
CA ASN A 171 22.62 21.97 15.31
C ASN A 171 22.27 21.20 14.02
N GLU A 172 21.31 21.68 13.24
CA GLU A 172 20.78 21.02 12.05
C GLU A 172 21.89 20.56 11.10
N SER A 173 22.79 21.48 10.73
CA SER A 173 23.91 21.19 9.83
C SER A 173 24.91 20.17 10.40
N ILE A 174 25.12 20.16 11.71
CA ILE A 174 26.04 19.23 12.39
C ILE A 174 25.40 17.85 12.48
N ILE A 175 24.11 17.79 12.83
CA ILE A 175 23.31 16.56 12.90
C ILE A 175 23.23 15.93 11.51
N GLY A 176 22.92 16.73 10.48
CA GLY A 176 22.90 16.30 9.09
C GLY A 176 24.23 15.67 8.65
N LYS A 177 25.35 16.37 8.87
CA LYS A 177 26.70 15.84 8.56
C LYS A 177 27.01 14.53 9.29
N ARG A 178 26.68 14.43 10.58
CA ARG A 178 26.94 13.23 11.39
C ARG A 178 26.11 12.04 10.93
N LEU A 179 24.86 12.27 10.52
CA LEU A 179 23.97 11.25 10.00
C LEU A 179 24.39 10.76 8.62
N ILE A 180 24.79 11.66 7.72
CA ILE A 180 25.37 11.30 6.41
C ILE A 180 26.60 10.43 6.63
N ALA A 181 27.54 10.86 7.47
CA ALA A 181 28.73 10.09 7.78
C ALA A 181 28.42 8.71 8.40
N ASN A 182 27.41 8.61 9.26
CA ASN A 182 26.98 7.33 9.84
C ASN A 182 26.31 6.42 8.79
N SER A 183 25.50 6.98 7.89
CA SER A 183 24.87 6.26 6.79
C SER A 183 25.92 5.73 5.80
N GLU A 184 26.87 6.57 5.41
CA GLU A 184 28.01 6.19 4.56
C GLU A 184 28.86 5.12 5.23
N LYS A 185 29.12 5.25 6.54
CA LYS A 185 29.83 4.23 7.31
C LYS A 185 29.08 2.90 7.34
N LYS A 186 27.75 2.93 7.52
CA LYS A 186 26.90 1.73 7.52
C LYS A 186 26.91 1.06 6.15
N GLN A 187 26.65 1.82 5.09
CA GLN A 187 26.71 1.32 3.71
C GLN A 187 28.10 0.77 3.38
N SER A 188 29.16 1.48 3.74
CA SER A 188 30.53 1.02 3.55
C SER A 188 30.80 -0.29 4.29
N ALA A 189 30.22 -0.50 5.47
CA ALA A 189 30.37 -1.74 6.23
C ALA A 189 29.60 -2.90 5.58
N GLU A 190 28.37 -2.65 5.11
CA GLU A 190 27.56 -3.62 4.37
C GLU A 190 28.25 -4.07 3.07
N GLU A 191 28.73 -3.12 2.27
CA GLU A 191 29.52 -3.42 1.07
C GLU A 191 30.81 -4.19 1.39
N SER A 192 31.44 -3.88 2.52
CA SER A 192 32.65 -4.58 2.99
C SER A 192 32.34 -6.04 3.35
N ALA A 193 31.17 -6.31 3.92
CA ALA A 193 30.71 -7.66 4.24
C ALA A 193 30.34 -8.45 2.96
N VAL A 194 29.70 -7.80 1.98
CA VAL A 194 29.42 -8.39 0.66
C VAL A 194 30.71 -8.81 -0.03
N ARG A 195 31.76 -7.98 0.01
CA ARG A 195 33.07 -8.32 -0.56
C ARG A 195 33.75 -9.49 0.14
N LEU A 196 33.62 -9.62 1.46
CA LEU A 196 34.14 -10.78 2.18
C LEU A 196 33.45 -12.06 1.72
N LYS A 197 32.12 -12.05 1.71
CA LYS A 197 31.32 -13.19 1.23
C LYS A 197 31.67 -13.56 -0.20
N TYR A 198 31.79 -12.57 -1.09
CA TYR A 198 32.21 -12.83 -2.47
C TYR A 198 33.58 -13.50 -2.56
N GLY A 199 34.53 -13.14 -1.69
CA GLY A 199 35.84 -13.81 -1.64
C GLY A 199 35.73 -15.31 -1.29
N GLU A 200 34.83 -15.67 -0.39
CA GLU A 200 34.53 -17.07 -0.03
C GLU A 200 33.85 -17.81 -1.19
N ASP A 201 32.81 -17.21 -1.78
CA ASP A 201 32.09 -17.76 -2.92
C ASP A 201 33.03 -17.95 -4.14
N PHE A 202 33.91 -16.99 -4.38
CA PHE A 202 34.89 -17.06 -5.46
C PHE A 202 35.92 -18.16 -5.24
N ARG A 203 36.36 -18.38 -3.99
CA ARG A 203 37.21 -19.53 -3.64
C ARG A 203 36.51 -20.85 -3.98
N ASN A 204 35.25 -20.99 -3.59
CA ASN A 204 34.48 -22.21 -3.85
C ASN A 204 34.31 -22.45 -5.36
N LEU A 205 34.01 -21.39 -6.13
CA LEU A 205 33.93 -21.47 -7.60
C LEU A 205 35.24 -21.96 -8.23
N LEU A 206 36.40 -21.55 -7.70
CA LEU A 206 37.69 -22.02 -8.18
C LEU A 206 37.93 -23.49 -7.81
N LEU A 207 37.57 -23.90 -6.59
CA LEU A 207 37.65 -25.30 -6.14
C LEU A 207 36.76 -26.23 -6.98
N ASP A 208 35.54 -25.81 -7.32
CA ASP A 208 34.62 -26.55 -8.20
C ASP A 208 35.21 -26.77 -9.61
N ARG A 209 36.16 -25.93 -10.01
CA ARG A 209 36.92 -26.04 -11.26
C ARG A 209 38.26 -26.77 -11.10
N ASN A 210 38.47 -27.45 -9.97
CA ASN A 210 39.71 -28.12 -9.59
C ASN A 210 40.92 -27.17 -9.51
N LEU A 211 40.71 -25.91 -9.12
CA LEU A 211 41.76 -24.92 -8.90
C LEU A 211 41.90 -24.64 -7.39
N ASP A 212 42.93 -25.20 -6.75
CA ASP A 212 43.23 -24.95 -5.33
C ASP A 212 43.94 -23.60 -5.11
N ILE A 213 43.24 -22.52 -5.45
CA ILE A 213 43.72 -21.15 -5.33
C ILE A 213 43.22 -20.59 -4.00
N LYS A 214 44.14 -20.14 -3.15
CA LYS A 214 43.80 -19.49 -1.88
C LYS A 214 43.34 -18.05 -2.15
N VAL A 215 42.16 -17.69 -1.67
CA VAL A 215 41.61 -16.33 -1.78
C VAL A 215 41.70 -15.62 -0.42
N LYS A 216 42.22 -14.39 -0.41
CA LYS A 216 42.25 -13.51 0.77
C LYS A 216 41.72 -12.13 0.38
N VAL A 217 40.67 -11.68 1.06
CA VAL A 217 40.13 -10.32 0.93
C VAL A 217 40.67 -9.45 2.07
N PHE A 218 41.19 -8.26 1.76
CA PHE A 218 41.85 -7.39 2.73
C PHE A 218 41.86 -5.91 2.32
N GLY A 219 42.50 -5.07 3.14
CA GLY A 219 42.62 -3.63 2.92
C GLY A 219 41.42 -2.81 3.42
N LYS A 220 41.48 -1.48 3.27
CA LYS A 220 40.40 -0.57 3.70
C LYS A 220 39.10 -0.93 2.97
N ASN A 221 38.04 -1.14 3.74
CA ASN A 221 36.72 -1.58 3.25
C ASN A 221 36.77 -2.87 2.41
N ASN A 222 37.77 -3.74 2.61
CA ASN A 222 37.90 -5.02 1.92
C ASN A 222 37.99 -4.89 0.39
N LYS A 223 38.60 -3.81 -0.11
CA LYS A 223 38.70 -3.51 -1.55
C LYS A 223 39.90 -4.12 -2.27
N LYS A 224 40.69 -4.95 -1.58
CA LYS A 224 41.83 -5.68 -2.15
C LYS A 224 41.58 -7.18 -2.05
N MET A 225 41.92 -7.91 -3.12
CA MET A 225 41.86 -9.37 -3.15
C MET A 225 43.24 -9.92 -3.54
N LYS A 226 43.74 -10.91 -2.79
CA LYS A 226 44.96 -11.65 -3.11
C LYS A 226 44.59 -13.10 -3.35
N LEU A 227 45.01 -13.60 -4.50
CA LEU A 227 44.91 -14.98 -4.94
C LEU A 227 46.29 -15.61 -4.82
N THR A 228 46.39 -16.78 -4.21
CA THR A 228 47.68 -17.45 -3.99
C THR A 228 47.65 -18.89 -4.47
N TYR A 229 48.56 -19.22 -5.39
CA TYR A 229 48.67 -20.55 -6.00
C TYR A 229 50.08 -20.82 -6.53
N VAL A 230 50.63 -21.99 -6.21
CA VAL A 230 52.05 -22.34 -6.46
C VAL A 230 52.44 -22.26 -7.95
N PHE A 231 51.49 -22.45 -8.86
CA PHE A 231 51.77 -22.38 -10.30
C PHE A 231 51.55 -20.99 -10.92
N PHE A 232 51.19 -19.96 -10.14
CA PHE A 232 51.03 -18.62 -10.69
C PHE A 232 52.34 -18.09 -11.28
N ASN A 233 52.23 -17.65 -12.53
CA ASN A 233 53.28 -17.07 -13.36
C ASN A 233 52.61 -16.18 -14.42
N ASP A 234 53.36 -15.62 -15.37
CA ASP A 234 52.81 -14.74 -16.40
C ASP A 234 51.75 -15.41 -17.29
N ILE A 235 51.85 -16.72 -17.53
CA ILE A 235 50.86 -17.48 -18.31
C ILE A 235 49.53 -17.50 -17.56
N TRP A 236 49.55 -17.77 -16.26
CA TRP A 236 48.35 -17.71 -15.43
C TRP A 236 47.78 -16.30 -15.34
N PHE A 237 48.62 -15.28 -15.23
CA PHE A 237 48.16 -13.90 -15.25
C PHE A 237 47.42 -13.56 -16.55
N ARG A 238 48.00 -13.91 -17.71
CA ARG A 238 47.35 -13.73 -19.02
C ARG A 238 46.07 -14.54 -19.14
N LYS A 239 46.03 -15.75 -18.57
CA LYS A 239 44.80 -16.56 -18.51
C LYS A 239 43.71 -15.89 -17.67
N PHE A 240 44.07 -15.32 -16.52
CA PHE A 240 43.13 -14.59 -15.66
C PHE A 240 42.55 -13.35 -16.36
N GLU A 241 43.39 -12.63 -17.08
CA GLU A 241 43.02 -11.47 -17.90
C GLU A 241 42.11 -11.88 -19.06
N THR A 242 42.52 -12.83 -19.90
CA THR A 242 41.76 -13.25 -21.09
C THR A 242 40.45 -13.95 -20.77
N GLN A 243 40.33 -14.59 -19.61
CA GLN A 243 39.09 -15.21 -19.14
C GLN A 243 38.17 -14.24 -18.36
N GLY A 244 38.56 -12.96 -18.24
CA GLY A 244 37.74 -11.92 -17.62
C GLY A 244 37.61 -12.03 -16.10
N TYR A 245 38.49 -12.78 -15.41
CA TYR A 245 38.40 -12.89 -13.95
C TYR A 245 38.71 -11.58 -13.25
N PHE A 246 39.66 -10.80 -13.77
CA PHE A 246 39.96 -9.50 -13.17
C PHE A 246 38.77 -8.55 -13.25
N ASP A 247 38.09 -8.51 -14.40
CA ASP A 247 36.91 -7.66 -14.59
C ASP A 247 35.73 -8.13 -13.74
N MET A 248 35.47 -9.44 -13.69
CA MET A 248 34.44 -10.01 -12.83
C MET A 248 34.66 -9.68 -11.34
N ILE A 249 35.91 -9.74 -10.87
CA ILE A 249 36.26 -9.37 -9.49
C ILE A 249 36.13 -7.84 -9.32
N HIS A 250 36.56 -7.04 -10.30
CA HIS A 250 36.46 -5.59 -10.25
C HIS A 250 35.01 -5.10 -10.16
N GLU A 251 34.09 -5.70 -10.91
CA GLU A 251 32.65 -5.43 -10.86
C GLU A 251 32.04 -5.61 -9.45
N LYS A 252 32.68 -6.39 -8.57
CA LYS A 252 32.27 -6.54 -7.17
C LYS A 252 32.86 -5.47 -6.23
N GLY A 253 33.47 -4.44 -6.78
CA GLY A 253 34.00 -3.29 -6.05
C GLY A 253 35.41 -3.50 -5.51
N PHE A 254 36.17 -4.45 -6.07
CA PHE A 254 37.59 -4.62 -5.76
C PHE A 254 38.42 -3.68 -6.65
N THR A 255 39.38 -3.00 -6.03
CA THR A 255 40.25 -2.01 -6.71
C THR A 255 41.67 -2.51 -6.94
N HIS A 256 42.04 -3.58 -6.26
CA HIS A 256 43.35 -4.18 -6.39
C HIS A 256 43.22 -5.70 -6.30
N ILE A 257 43.74 -6.40 -7.30
CA ILE A 257 43.70 -7.85 -7.40
C ILE A 257 45.12 -8.34 -7.64
N GLU A 258 45.65 -9.14 -6.72
CA GLU A 258 47.03 -9.64 -6.77
C GLU A 258 47.03 -11.15 -6.95
N LEU A 259 47.79 -11.65 -7.92
CA LEU A 259 48.16 -13.07 -8.04
C LEU A 259 49.56 -13.26 -7.46
N SER A 260 49.72 -14.23 -6.56
CA SER A 260 51.02 -14.57 -5.98
C SER A 260 51.26 -16.08 -5.91
N ASP A 261 52.49 -16.53 -6.12
CA ASP A 261 52.86 -17.94 -5.96
C ASP A 261 53.13 -18.35 -4.49
N GLY A 262 53.21 -17.36 -3.59
CA GLY A 262 53.62 -17.57 -2.19
C GLY A 262 55.14 -17.63 -1.98
N TYR A 263 55.94 -17.45 -3.03
CA TYR A 263 57.40 -17.43 -3.01
C TYR A 263 57.92 -16.08 -3.52
N GLY A 264 58.10 -15.93 -4.82
CA GLY A 264 58.75 -14.75 -5.43
C GLY A 264 57.95 -14.11 -6.57
N TYR A 265 56.89 -14.76 -7.05
CA TYR A 265 56.01 -14.20 -8.06
C TYR A 265 54.85 -13.43 -7.42
N GLY A 266 54.66 -12.19 -7.86
CA GLY A 266 53.57 -11.31 -7.46
C GLY A 266 53.25 -10.36 -8.60
N LYS A 267 52.03 -10.45 -9.15
CA LYS A 267 51.57 -9.56 -10.22
C LYS A 267 50.10 -9.25 -10.03
N GLY A 268 49.71 -7.99 -10.19
CA GLY A 268 48.35 -7.57 -9.90
C GLY A 268 47.83 -6.49 -10.85
N MET A 269 46.51 -6.36 -10.83
CA MET A 269 45.75 -5.31 -11.51
C MET A 269 45.32 -4.27 -10.48
N GLN A 270 45.48 -3.01 -10.82
CA GLN A 270 44.96 -1.90 -10.02
C GLN A 270 44.02 -1.07 -10.89
N TYR A 271 42.82 -0.86 -10.38
CA TYR A 271 41.80 -0.05 -11.02
C TYR A 271 41.76 1.32 -10.34
N GLY A 272 41.82 2.38 -11.14
CA GLY A 272 41.56 3.74 -10.68
C GLY A 272 40.09 3.92 -10.34
N TYR A 273 39.80 4.85 -9.44
CA TYR A 273 38.44 5.39 -9.29
C TYR A 273 38.20 6.48 -10.33
#